data_AF-A0A7K8GQW5-F1
#
_entry.id   AF-A0A7K8GQW5-F1
#
_cell.length_a   1.000
_cell.length_b   1.000
_cell.length_c   1.000
_cell.angle_alpha   90.00
_cell.angle_beta   90.00
_cell.angle_gamma   90.00
#
_symmetry.space_group_name_H-M   'P 1'
#
loop_
_entity.id
_entity.type
_entity.pdbx_description
1 polymer ?
#
loop_
_entity_poly.entity_id
_entity_poly.type
_entity_poly.pdbx_seq_one_letter_code
_entity_poly.pdbx_strand_id
1 'polypeptide(L)'
;PPAEETVTMTVTYAEYQPHVGDQDALKLTVVGAIQETGQVLAKELRVRLHTPELTLTLLGPAVVGQEVPIQVVFQNPLPEALTGASLRMEGAGIACPKPVSL
;
A
#
# COMPACT_ATOMS: atom_id res chain seq x y z
N PRO A 1 12.53 25.83 31.93
CA PRO A 1 12.02 25.94 30.54
C PRO A 1 11.41 24.60 30.10
N PRO A 2 10.38 24.57 29.23
CA PRO A 2 9.94 23.31 28.68
C PRO A 2 11.07 22.74 27.82
N ALA A 3 11.59 21.58 28.21
CA ALA A 3 12.55 20.83 27.43
C ALA A 3 11.78 19.84 26.55
N GLU A 4 12.04 19.88 25.25
CA GLU A 4 11.52 18.90 24.30
C GLU A 4 12.61 17.86 24.06
N GLU A 5 12.25 16.57 24.17
CA GLU A 5 13.13 15.45 23.88
C GLU A 5 12.47 14.56 22.83
N THR A 6 13.23 14.21 21.80
CA THR A 6 12.73 13.42 20.67
C THR A 6 13.30 12.02 20.73
N VAL A 7 12.42 11.01 20.75
CA VAL A 7 12.76 9.59 20.65
C VAL A 7 12.30 9.07 19.30
N THR A 8 13.20 8.40 18.57
CA THR A 8 12.93 7.84 17.25
C THR A 8 12.87 6.32 17.31
N MET A 9 11.86 5.74 16.65
CA MET A 9 11.75 4.29 16.43
C MET A 9 11.69 4.03 14.93
N THR A 10 12.58 3.18 14.43
CA THR A 10 12.58 2.73 13.04
C THR A 10 11.84 1.41 12.95
N VAL A 11 10.92 1.29 11.98
CA VAL A 11 10.25 0.02 11.66
C VAL A 11 10.61 -0.35 10.24
N THR A 12 11.34 -1.44 10.05
CA THR A 12 11.83 -1.88 8.73
C THR A 12 10.80 -2.74 8.00
N TYR A 13 10.91 -2.79 6.66
CA TYR A 13 10.05 -3.66 5.84
C TYR A 13 10.08 -5.11 6.28
N ALA A 14 11.26 -5.67 6.56
CA ALA A 14 11.42 -7.06 6.98
C ALA A 14 10.72 -7.37 8.32
N GLU A 15 10.62 -6.38 9.22
CA GLU A 15 9.94 -6.57 10.50
C GLU A 15 8.42 -6.61 10.36
N TYR A 16 7.83 -5.77 9.49
CA TYR A 16 6.37 -5.71 9.38
C TYR A 16 5.80 -6.61 8.28
N GLN A 17 6.54 -6.86 7.19
CA GLN A 17 6.05 -7.60 6.01
C GLN A 17 5.35 -8.93 6.33
N PRO A 18 5.88 -9.80 7.22
CA PRO A 18 5.25 -11.08 7.54
C PRO A 18 3.88 -10.94 8.22
N HIS A 19 3.61 -9.77 8.80
CA HIS A 19 2.44 -9.50 9.64
C HIS A 19 1.40 -8.60 8.95
N VAL A 20 1.73 -8.03 7.79
CA VAL A 20 0.83 -7.14 7.06
C VAL A 20 -0.34 -7.90 6.46
N GLY A 21 -0.15 -9.10 5.88
CA GLY A 21 -1.25 -9.91 5.37
C GLY A 21 -2.29 -9.11 4.58
N ASP A 22 -3.57 -9.21 4.97
CA ASP A 22 -4.68 -8.39 4.43
C ASP A 22 -4.87 -7.03 5.14
N GLN A 23 -4.07 -6.73 6.16
CA GLN A 23 -4.15 -5.45 6.89
C GLN A 23 -3.55 -4.33 6.03
N ASP A 24 -4.31 -3.25 5.84
CA ASP A 24 -3.89 -2.07 5.09
C ASP A 24 -3.10 -1.06 5.94
N ALA A 25 -2.73 -1.39 7.18
CA ALA A 25 -2.16 -0.44 8.12
C ALA A 25 -1.33 -1.05 9.24
N LEU A 26 -0.32 -0.30 9.69
CA LEU A 26 0.40 -0.51 10.93
C LEU A 26 -0.24 0.30 12.05
N LYS A 27 -0.34 -0.29 13.24
CA LYS A 27 -0.85 0.38 14.45
C LYS A 27 0.28 0.55 15.45
N LEU A 28 0.68 1.79 15.71
CA LEU A 28 1.75 2.15 16.61
C LEU A 28 1.14 2.76 17.88
N THR A 29 1.52 2.25 19.05
CA THR A 29 1.06 2.78 20.34
C THR A 29 2.28 3.24 21.14
N VAL A 30 2.26 4.49 21.59
CA VAL A 30 3.26 5.05 22.49
C VAL A 30 2.61 5.24 23.85
N VAL A 31 3.27 4.74 24.90
CA VAL A 31 2.83 4.89 26.28
C VAL A 31 3.96 5.55 27.07
N GLY A 32 3.66 6.66 27.76
CA GLY A 32 4.56 7.34 28.66
C GLY A 32 4.02 7.29 30.09
N ALA A 33 4.87 6.94 31.05
CA ALA A 33 4.54 6.94 32.47
C ALA A 33 5.34 8.03 33.18
N ILE A 34 4.65 8.89 33.93
CA ILE A 34 5.26 9.91 34.77
C ILE A 34 5.47 9.29 36.14
N GLN A 35 6.72 9.00 36.49
CA GLN A 35 7.04 8.26 37.72
C GLN A 35 6.64 9.06 38.97
N GLU A 36 6.72 10.38 38.92
CA GLU A 36 6.47 11.26 40.06
C GLU A 36 4.98 11.35 40.42
N THR A 37 4.09 11.33 39.42
CA THR A 37 2.64 11.46 39.61
C THR A 37 1.89 10.14 39.45
N GLY A 38 2.54 9.10 38.94
CA GLY A 38 1.93 7.81 38.59
C GLY A 38 1.00 7.88 37.38
N GLN A 39 0.94 9.01 36.68
CA GLN A 39 0.06 9.17 35.51
C GLN A 39 0.63 8.44 34.30
N VAL A 40 -0.26 7.87 33.51
CA VAL A 40 0.07 7.21 32.24
C VAL A 40 -0.62 7.93 31.10
N LEU A 41 0.14 8.31 30.08
CA LEU A 41 -0.35 8.85 28.83
C LEU A 41 -0.15 7.82 27.73
N ALA A 42 -1.15 7.66 26.87
CA ALA A 42 -1.04 6.79 25.70
C ALA A 42 -1.50 7.53 24.44
N LYS A 43 -0.81 7.30 23.33
CA LYS A 43 -1.19 7.81 22.01
C LYS A 43 -1.07 6.69 20.99
N GLU A 44 -2.04 6.61 20.10
CA GLU A 44 -2.05 5.67 18.99
C GLU A 44 -1.88 6.40 17.65
N LEU A 45 -1.14 5.80 16.74
CA LEU A 45 -0.97 6.24 15.36
C LEU A 45 -1.24 5.06 14.42
N ARG A 46 -2.15 5.25 13.47
CA ARG A 46 -2.42 4.28 12.40
C ARG A 46 -1.77 4.75 11.11
N VAL A 47 -0.82 3.99 10.61
CA VAL A 47 -0.09 4.26 9.36
C VAL A 47 -0.64 3.34 8.28
N ARG A 48 -1.35 3.87 7.28
CA ARG A 48 -1.82 3.06 6.16
C ARG A 48 -0.66 2.73 5.22
N LEU A 49 -0.57 1.46 4.84
CA LEU A 49 0.34 0.98 3.82
C LEU A 49 -0.28 1.29 2.45
N HIS A 50 0.52 1.90 1.58
CA HIS A 50 0.03 2.38 0.30
C HIS A 50 -0.17 1.20 -0.66
N THR A 51 -1.39 1.01 -1.15
CA THR A 51 -1.66 0.11 -2.28
C THR A 51 -1.09 0.73 -3.55
N PRO A 52 -0.17 0.06 -4.27
CA PRO A 52 0.41 0.61 -5.49
C PRO A 52 -0.69 0.91 -6.52
N GLU A 53 -0.49 2.01 -7.25
CA GLU A 53 -1.41 2.39 -8.32
C GLU A 53 -1.21 1.50 -9.55
N LEU A 54 -2.31 1.20 -10.23
CA LEU A 54 -2.32 0.55 -11.54
C LEU A 54 -2.81 1.56 -12.57
N THR A 55 -1.95 1.96 -13.50
CA THR A 55 -2.31 2.94 -14.52
C THR A 55 -2.79 2.22 -15.79
N LEU A 56 -3.93 2.65 -16.33
CA LEU A 56 -4.50 2.17 -17.59
C LEU A 56 -4.59 3.33 -18.58
N THR A 57 -3.98 3.15 -19.74
CA THR A 57 -3.93 4.18 -20.79
C THR A 57 -4.43 3.61 -22.11
N LEU A 58 -5.40 4.28 -22.73
CA LEU A 58 -5.80 3.99 -24.10
C LEU A 58 -4.74 4.55 -25.06
N LEU A 59 -4.23 3.69 -25.96
CA LEU A 59 -3.24 4.09 -26.95
C LEU A 59 -3.87 4.59 -28.26
N GLY A 60 -5.19 4.80 -28.28
CA GLY A 60 -5.95 5.28 -29.42
C GLY A 60 -7.41 5.63 -29.07
N PRO A 61 -8.18 6.16 -30.02
CA PRO A 61 -9.59 6.50 -29.81
C PRO A 61 -10.43 5.24 -29.58
N ALA A 62 -11.28 5.26 -28.56
CA ALA A 62 -12.23 4.19 -28.30
C ALA A 62 -13.49 4.38 -29.16
N VAL A 63 -13.64 3.55 -30.20
CA VAL A 63 -14.80 3.57 -31.11
C VAL A 63 -15.53 2.24 -31.03
N VAL A 64 -16.86 2.28 -30.92
CA VAL A 64 -17.69 1.07 -30.81
C VAL A 64 -17.45 0.15 -32.01
N GLY A 65 -17.20 -1.13 -31.73
CA GLY A 65 -16.95 -2.15 -32.74
C GLY A 65 -15.54 -2.17 -33.33
N GLN A 66 -14.63 -1.32 -32.83
CA GLN A 66 -13.22 -1.32 -33.24
C GLN A 66 -12.31 -1.74 -32.09
N GLU A 67 -11.23 -2.45 -32.41
CA GLU A 67 -10.21 -2.81 -31.42
C GLU A 67 -9.41 -1.57 -31.03
N VAL A 68 -9.19 -1.39 -29.72
CA VAL A 68 -8.34 -0.32 -29.18
C VAL A 68 -7.26 -0.92 -28.29
N PRO A 69 -5.97 -0.60 -28.54
CA PRO A 69 -4.89 -1.05 -27.67
C PRO A 69 -4.92 -0.33 -26.32
N ILE A 70 -4.73 -1.09 -25.25
CA ILE A 70 -4.64 -0.60 -23.88
C ILE A 70 -3.25 -0.91 -23.35
N GLN A 71 -2.62 0.08 -22.73
CA GLN A 71 -1.41 -0.09 -21.94
C GLN A 71 -1.77 -0.16 -20.46
N VAL A 72 -1.22 -1.16 -19.78
CA VAL A 72 -1.30 -1.27 -18.32
C VAL A 72 0.10 -1.13 -17.74
N VAL A 73 0.25 -0.26 -16.75
CA VAL A 73 1.51 -0.03 -16.05
C VAL A 73 1.29 -0.28 -14.57
N PHE A 74 2.13 -1.16 -14.01
CA PHE A 74 2.22 -1.46 -12.59
C PHE A 74 3.65 -1.18 -12.12
N GLN A 75 3.79 -0.42 -11.03
CA GLN A 75 5.09 -0.19 -10.40
C GLN A 75 5.15 -0.94 -9.07
N ASN A 76 6.07 -1.89 -8.97
CA ASN A 76 6.31 -2.64 -7.73
C ASN A 76 6.85 -1.68 -6.64
N PRO A 77 6.11 -1.47 -5.53
CA PRO A 77 6.57 -0.58 -4.46
C PRO A 77 7.53 -1.29 -3.48
N LEU A 78 7.67 -2.61 -3.58
CA LEU A 78 8.47 -3.40 -2.67
C LEU A 78 9.95 -3.39 -3.09
N PRO A 79 10.89 -3.48 -2.13
CA PRO A 79 12.33 -3.55 -2.42
C PRO A 79 12.75 -4.89 -3.05
N GLU A 80 11.83 -5.84 -3.18
CA GLU A 80 12.04 -7.18 -3.70
C GLU A 80 11.19 -7.46 -4.94
N ALA A 81 11.65 -8.35 -5.82
CA ALA A 81 10.90 -8.72 -7.02
C ALA A 81 9.64 -9.52 -6.65
N LEU A 82 8.49 -9.11 -7.22
CA LEU A 82 7.26 -9.89 -7.10
C LEU A 82 7.38 -11.20 -7.86
N THR A 83 6.86 -12.28 -7.28
CA THR A 83 6.79 -13.60 -7.91
C THR A 83 5.33 -14.02 -8.04
N GLY A 84 4.97 -14.64 -9.16
CA GLY A 84 3.61 -15.13 -9.40
C GLY A 84 2.56 -14.02 -9.57
N ALA A 85 2.95 -12.84 -10.03
CA ALA A 85 2.02 -11.75 -10.29
C ALA A 85 1.05 -12.11 -11.43
N SER A 86 -0.22 -11.79 -11.25
CA SER A 86 -1.25 -11.96 -12.28
C SER A 86 -2.07 -10.68 -12.43
N LEU A 87 -2.36 -10.33 -13.68
CA LEU A 87 -3.18 -9.19 -14.02
C LEU A 87 -4.53 -9.68 -14.54
N ARG A 88 -5.61 -9.17 -13.94
CA ARG A 88 -6.98 -9.42 -14.39
C ARG A 88 -7.62 -8.11 -14.84
N MET A 89 -8.10 -8.09 -16.07
CA MET A 89 -8.80 -6.95 -16.67
C MET A 89 -10.23 -7.35 -16.97
N GLU A 90 -11.18 -6.55 -16.50
CA GLU A 90 -12.61 -6.76 -16.74
C GLU A 90 -13.27 -5.42 -17.08
N GLY A 91 -14.22 -5.43 -18.02
CA GLY A 91 -14.96 -4.24 -18.38
C GLY A 91 -16.21 -4.61 -19.19
N ALA A 92 -17.37 -4.16 -18.72
CA ALA A 92 -18.63 -4.36 -19.42
C ALA A 92 -18.54 -3.74 -20.83
N GLY A 93 -18.65 -4.58 -21.87
CA GLY A 93 -18.57 -4.14 -23.27
C GLY A 93 -17.16 -3.88 -23.80
N ILE A 94 -16.09 -4.12 -23.02
CA ILE A 94 -14.70 -3.79 -23.40
C ILE A 94 -13.79 -5.03 -23.39
N ALA A 95 -13.97 -5.98 -22.46
CA ALA A 95 -13.20 -7.23 -22.44
C ALA A 95 -13.89 -8.37 -21.67
N CYS A 96 -13.91 -9.58 -22.23
CA CYS A 96 -14.06 -10.83 -21.47
C CYS A 96 -12.77 -11.08 -20.67
N PRO A 97 -12.84 -11.60 -19.43
CA PRO A 97 -11.66 -11.79 -18.59
C PRO A 97 -10.63 -12.70 -19.29
N LYS A 98 -9.48 -12.13 -19.63
CA LYS A 98 -8.29 -12.88 -20.09
C LYS A 98 -7.21 -12.74 -19.02
N PRO A 99 -6.85 -13.82 -18.30
CA PRO A 99 -5.72 -13.77 -17.38
C PRO A 99 -4.42 -13.54 -18.16
N VAL A 100 -3.62 -12.56 -17.74
CA VAL A 100 -2.26 -12.34 -18.24
C VAL A 100 -1.30 -12.53 -17.06
N SER A 101 -0.37 -13.48 -17.21
CA SER A 101 0.73 -13.67 -16.25
C SER A 101 1.81 -12.62 -16.54
N LEU A 102 2.26 -11.92 -15.50
CA LEU A 102 3.33 -10.91 -15.57
C LEU A 102 4.70 -11.52 -15.29
#